data_AF-A0A925N2Z2-F1
#
_entry.id   AF-A0A925N2Z2-F1
#
_cell.length_a   1.000
_cell.length_b   1.000
_cell.length_c   1.000
_cell.angle_alpha   90.00
_cell.angle_beta   90.00
_cell.angle_gamma   90.00
#
_symmetry.space_group_name_H-M   'P 1'
#
loop_
_entity.id
_entity.type
_entity.pdbx_description
1 polymer ?
#
loop_
_entity_poly.entity_id
_entity_poly.type
_entity_poly.pdbx_seq_one_letter_code
_entity_poly.pdbx_strand_id
1 'polypeptide(L)'
;LIRNSGAEPRVIEYLKTPPDRDTLRGLIDAIGLPVRSVLREKGTPFAELHLDDASLSDDALIDAMLAHPILINRPIVVTPLGTRLCRPSEIVLDILPSPQLGPFTKEDGEVVVDAQRHRVA
;
A
#
# COMPACT_ATOMS: atom_id res chain seq x y z
N LEU A 1 6.48 -1.86 -12.21
CA LEU A 1 5.73 -3.09 -11.87
C LEU A 1 4.32 -3.11 -12.47
N ILE A 2 3.35 -2.31 -12.01
CA ILE A 2 1.97 -2.36 -12.55
C ILE A 2 1.90 -2.10 -14.06
N ARG A 3 2.42 -0.96 -14.54
CA ARG A 3 2.48 -0.67 -15.98
C ARG A 3 3.32 -1.68 -16.77
N ASN A 4 4.33 -2.27 -16.14
CA ASN A 4 5.17 -3.30 -16.76
C ASN A 4 4.43 -4.65 -16.89
N SER A 5 3.25 -4.83 -16.30
CA SER A 5 2.35 -5.95 -16.64
C SER A 5 1.36 -5.61 -17.76
N GLY A 6 1.50 -4.44 -18.41
CA GLY A 6 0.63 -3.96 -19.48
C GLY A 6 -0.67 -3.29 -19.01
N ALA A 7 -0.86 -3.10 -17.70
CA ALA A 7 -2.05 -2.46 -17.14
C ALA A 7 -1.81 -0.97 -16.83
N GLU A 8 -2.73 -0.09 -17.20
CA GLU A 8 -2.74 1.30 -16.74
C GLU A 8 -3.65 1.43 -15.51
N PRO A 9 -3.09 1.70 -14.31
CA PRO A 9 -3.90 1.77 -13.10
C PRO A 9 -4.68 3.08 -13.02
N ARG A 10 -5.87 3.04 -12.39
CA ARG A 10 -6.47 4.25 -11.85
C ARG A 10 -5.65 4.71 -10.65
N VAL A 11 -5.04 5.89 -10.74
CA VAL A 11 -4.26 6.48 -9.65
C VAL A 11 -5.15 7.38 -8.80
N ILE A 12 -5.18 7.14 -7.50
CA ILE A 12 -5.86 8.01 -6.52
C ILE A 12 -4.78 8.69 -5.69
N GLU A 13 -4.71 10.02 -5.78
CA GLU A 13 -3.86 10.84 -4.91
C GLU A 13 -4.49 10.94 -3.52
N TYR A 14 -4.35 9.89 -2.71
CA TYR A 14 -5.04 9.75 -1.41
C TYR A 14 -4.83 10.90 -0.40
N LEU A 15 -3.78 11.70 -0.56
CA LEU A 15 -3.57 12.91 0.26
C LEU A 15 -4.51 14.06 -0.13
N LYS A 16 -4.96 14.11 -1.39
CA LYS A 16 -5.91 15.09 -1.91
C LYS A 16 -7.33 14.57 -1.90
N THR A 17 -7.51 13.28 -2.22
CA THR A 17 -8.79 12.59 -2.29
C THR A 17 -8.74 11.31 -1.45
N PRO A 18 -8.70 11.44 -0.11
CA PRO A 18 -8.66 10.28 0.77
C PRO A 18 -9.92 9.43 0.60
N PRO A 19 -9.82 8.10 0.84
CA PRO A 19 -11.01 7.26 0.93
C PRO A 19 -11.91 7.73 2.08
N ASP A 20 -13.21 7.49 1.96
CA ASP A 20 -14.11 7.59 3.11
C ASP A 20 -13.85 6.45 4.13
N ARG A 21 -14.53 6.50 5.28
CA ARG A 21 -14.35 5.53 6.36
C ARG A 21 -14.60 4.10 5.90
N ASP A 22 -15.73 3.86 5.23
CA ASP A 22 -16.14 2.51 4.84
C ASP A 22 -15.18 1.94 3.79
N THR A 23 -14.75 2.77 2.85
CA THR A 23 -13.71 2.41 1.87
C THR A 23 -12.39 2.09 2.57
N LEU A 24 -11.93 2.92 3.51
CA LEU A 24 -10.67 2.69 4.22
C LEU A 24 -10.73 1.39 5.05
N ARG A 25 -11.82 1.17 5.78
CA ARG A 25 -12.04 -0.07 6.55
C ARG A 25 -12.03 -1.28 5.62
N GLY A 26 -12.79 -1.24 4.52
CA GLY A 26 -12.83 -2.32 3.54
C GLY A 26 -11.48 -2.59 2.88
N LEU A 27 -10.66 -1.56 2.63
CA LEU A 27 -9.30 -1.73 2.14
C LEU A 27 -8.42 -2.44 3.17
N ILE A 28 -8.47 -2.04 4.45
CA ILE A 28 -7.68 -2.67 5.52
C ILE A 28 -8.08 -4.14 5.70
N ASP A 29 -9.37 -4.41 5.73
CA ASP A 29 -9.89 -5.78 5.84
C ASP A 29 -9.44 -6.65 4.65
N ALA A 30 -9.49 -6.11 3.43
CA ALA A 30 -9.04 -6.81 2.22
C ALA A 30 -7.50 -7.01 2.16
N ILE A 31 -6.72 -6.14 2.81
CA ILE A 31 -5.28 -6.32 2.98
C ILE A 31 -4.98 -7.48 3.92
N GLY A 32 -5.82 -7.69 4.94
CA GLY A 32 -5.66 -8.78 5.92
C GLY A 32 -4.56 -8.53 6.95
N LEU A 33 -4.20 -7.26 7.18
CA LEU A 33 -3.24 -6.84 8.21
C LEU A 33 -3.97 -6.09 9.34
N PRO A 34 -3.44 -6.09 10.57
CA PRO A 34 -3.95 -5.23 11.63
C PRO A 34 -3.97 -3.75 11.20
N VAL A 35 -4.98 -2.98 11.62
CA VAL A 35 -5.09 -1.54 11.31
C VAL A 35 -3.81 -0.79 11.62
N ARG A 36 -3.20 -1.10 12.77
CA ARG A 36 -1.93 -0.49 13.21
C ARG A 36 -0.79 -0.70 12.21
N SER A 37 -0.74 -1.82 11.49
CA SER A 37 0.28 -2.10 10.47
C SER A 37 0.10 -1.27 9.19
N VAL A 38 -1.08 -0.65 9.01
CA VAL A 38 -1.38 0.24 7.88
C VAL A 38 -1.02 1.70 8.19
N LEU A 39 -0.65 2.01 9.43
CA LEU A 39 -0.14 3.33 9.80
C LEU A 39 1.25 3.56 9.23
N ARG A 40 1.49 4.81 8.83
CA ARG A 40 2.79 5.32 8.46
C ARG A 40 3.32 6.13 9.62
N GLU A 41 4.45 5.69 10.18
CA GLU A 41 5.10 6.41 11.27
C GLU A 41 5.98 7.56 10.74
N LYS A 42 6.95 7.24 9.89
CA LYS A 42 8.00 8.17 9.46
C LYS A 42 7.47 9.32 8.59
N GLY A 43 7.77 10.55 9.01
CA GLY A 43 7.40 11.77 8.29
C GLY A 43 5.90 12.07 8.33
N THR A 44 5.28 11.80 9.48
CA THR A 44 3.85 11.97 9.77
C THR A 44 3.68 12.45 11.22
N PRO A 45 2.49 12.92 11.63
CA PRO A 45 2.24 13.30 13.02
C PRO A 45 2.05 12.10 13.98
N PHE A 46 2.42 10.88 13.60
CA PHE A 46 2.19 9.66 14.39
C PHE A 46 2.63 9.77 15.85
N ALA A 47 3.85 10.27 16.10
CA ALA A 47 4.40 10.44 17.44
C ALA A 47 3.75 11.61 18.20
N GLU A 48 3.46 12.71 17.50
CA GLU A 48 2.79 13.90 18.07
C GLU A 48 1.37 13.58 18.54
N LEU A 49 0.72 12.61 17.89
CA LEU A 49 -0.62 12.13 18.20
C LEU A 49 -0.63 10.90 19.12
N HIS A 50 0.53 10.46 19.61
CA HIS A 50 0.67 9.28 20.50
C HIS A 50 0.03 8.00 19.96
N LEU A 51 0.13 7.77 18.63
CA LEU A 51 -0.49 6.62 17.98
C LEU A 51 0.25 5.29 18.22
N ASP A 52 1.36 5.33 18.95
CA ASP A 52 2.06 4.16 19.47
C ASP A 52 1.35 3.52 20.67
N ASP A 53 0.41 4.23 21.30
CA ASP A 53 -0.36 3.70 22.43
C ASP A 53 -1.13 2.43 22.03
N ALA A 54 -0.78 1.32 22.68
CA ALA A 54 -1.35 0.00 22.44
C ALA A 54 -2.81 -0.12 22.90
N SER A 55 -3.30 0.81 23.73
CA SER A 55 -4.69 0.86 24.20
C SER A 55 -5.65 1.45 23.17
N LEU A 56 -5.14 2.15 22.15
CA LEU A 56 -5.95 2.71 21.07
C LEU A 56 -6.65 1.60 20.28
N SER A 57 -7.95 1.78 20.08
CA SER A 57 -8.77 0.90 19.26
C SER A 57 -8.50 1.11 17.77
N ASP A 58 -8.82 0.09 16.98
CA ASP A 58 -8.77 0.17 15.52
C ASP A 58 -9.61 1.34 14.96
N ASP A 59 -10.77 1.63 15.56
CA ASP A 59 -11.59 2.79 15.16
C ASP A 59 -10.86 4.11 15.42
N ALA A 60 -10.20 4.28 16.57
CA ALA A 60 -9.44 5.48 16.86
C ALA A 60 -8.27 5.68 15.87
N LEU A 61 -7.61 4.60 15.47
CA LEU A 61 -6.54 4.65 14.46
C LEU A 61 -7.08 5.01 13.07
N ILE A 62 -8.26 4.51 12.70
CA ILE A 62 -8.93 4.90 11.45
C ILE A 62 -9.35 6.36 11.48
N ASP A 63 -9.88 6.85 12.60
CA ASP A 63 -10.25 8.26 12.78
C ASP A 63 -9.04 9.16 12.56
N ALA A 64 -7.89 8.79 13.13
CA ALA A 64 -6.64 9.50 12.92
C ALA A 64 -6.22 9.49 11.44
N MET A 65 -6.32 8.35 10.75
CA MET A 65 -5.99 8.25 9.32
C MET A 65 -6.92 9.11 8.43
N LEU A 66 -8.21 9.20 8.76
CA LEU A 66 -9.16 10.03 8.02
C LEU A 66 -8.92 11.53 8.28
N ALA A 67 -8.60 11.90 9.52
CA ALA A 67 -8.27 13.27 9.89
C ALA A 67 -6.91 13.71 9.30
N HIS A 68 -5.95 12.78 9.22
CA HIS A 68 -4.62 13.01 8.70
C HIS A 68 -4.24 11.92 7.67
N PRO A 69 -4.70 12.04 6.40
CA PRO A 69 -4.45 11.03 5.36
C PRO A 69 -3.00 10.63 5.19
N ILE A 70 -2.05 11.50 5.53
CA ILE A 70 -0.61 11.21 5.51
C ILE A 70 -0.19 10.02 6.40
N LEU A 71 -1.01 9.67 7.40
CA LEU A 71 -0.86 8.49 8.25
C LEU A 71 -1.18 7.19 7.53
N ILE A 72 -1.90 7.20 6.39
CA ILE A 72 -2.14 5.99 5.61
C ILE A 72 -0.83 5.61 4.89
N ASN A 73 -0.32 4.42 5.19
CA ASN A 73 0.89 3.91 4.57
C ASN A 73 0.67 3.58 3.10
N ARG A 74 1.73 3.68 2.29
CA ARG A 74 1.63 3.66 0.83
C ARG A 74 2.69 2.80 0.14
N PRO A 75 2.39 2.28 -1.06
CA PRO A 75 1.08 2.32 -1.73
C PRO A 75 0.15 1.17 -1.32
N ILE A 76 -1.17 1.42 -1.30
CA ILE A 76 -2.19 0.38 -1.29
C ILE A 76 -2.62 0.15 -2.75
N VAL A 77 -2.64 -1.11 -3.19
CA VAL A 77 -3.03 -1.50 -4.55
C VAL A 77 -4.17 -2.49 -4.48
N VAL A 78 -5.19 -2.28 -5.30
CA VAL A 78 -6.37 -3.15 -5.46
C VAL A 78 -6.38 -3.71 -6.87
N THR A 79 -6.57 -5.03 -6.99
CA THR A 79 -6.79 -5.73 -8.26
C THR A 79 -7.93 -6.75 -8.09
N PRO A 80 -8.41 -7.39 -9.17
CA PRO A 80 -9.35 -8.51 -9.07
C PRO A 80 -8.82 -9.71 -8.26
N LEU A 81 -7.50 -9.83 -8.06
CA LEU A 81 -6.88 -10.92 -7.31
C LEU A 81 -6.74 -10.60 -5.81
N GLY A 82 -6.87 -9.33 -5.42
CA GLY A 82 -6.84 -8.91 -4.02
C GLY A 82 -6.32 -7.50 -3.81
N THR A 83 -6.17 -7.15 -2.53
CA THR A 83 -5.66 -5.84 -2.09
C THR A 83 -4.40 -6.03 -1.25
N ARG A 84 -3.37 -5.19 -1.46
CA ARG A 84 -2.13 -5.23 -0.68
C ARG A 84 -1.61 -3.84 -0.35
N LEU A 85 -1.04 -3.69 0.85
CA LEU A 85 -0.07 -2.65 1.15
C LEU A 85 1.29 -3.10 0.60
N CYS A 86 1.71 -2.54 -0.53
CA CYS A 86 2.89 -3.02 -1.26
C CYS A 86 4.18 -2.45 -0.68
N ARG A 87 4.56 -2.96 0.50
CA ARG A 87 5.81 -2.63 1.20
C ARG A 87 6.53 -3.92 1.62
N PRO A 88 7.55 -4.37 0.88
CA PRO A 88 8.20 -3.69 -0.24
C PRO A 88 7.37 -3.70 -1.54
N SER A 89 7.79 -2.92 -2.55
CA SER A 89 6.94 -2.59 -3.71
C SER A 89 6.60 -3.79 -4.60
N GLU A 90 7.47 -4.79 -4.64
CA GLU A 90 7.38 -6.06 -5.34
C GLU A 90 6.27 -6.98 -4.82
N ILE A 91 5.73 -6.74 -3.61
CA ILE A 91 4.50 -7.41 -3.13
C ILE A 91 3.35 -7.25 -4.13
N VAL A 92 3.33 -6.15 -4.91
CA VAL A 92 2.31 -5.94 -5.94
C VAL A 92 2.27 -7.08 -6.96
N LEU A 93 3.39 -7.75 -7.22
CA LEU A 93 3.49 -8.86 -8.17
C LEU A 93 2.58 -10.04 -7.77
N ASP A 94 2.30 -10.23 -6.48
CA ASP A 94 1.47 -11.31 -5.97
C ASP A 94 -0.02 -11.14 -6.34
N ILE A 95 -0.42 -9.91 -6.70
CA ILE A 95 -1.81 -9.57 -7.01
C ILE A 95 -1.99 -9.02 -8.43
N LEU A 96 -0.96 -8.99 -9.28
CA LEU A 96 -1.13 -8.59 -10.68
C LEU A 96 -1.72 -9.74 -11.51
N PRO A 97 -2.79 -9.50 -12.30
CA PRO A 97 -3.42 -10.54 -13.11
C PRO A 97 -2.56 -11.00 -14.30
N SER A 98 -1.58 -10.19 -14.69
CA SER A 98 -0.69 -10.47 -15.82
C SER A 98 0.76 -10.51 -15.35
N PRO A 99 1.60 -11.38 -15.93
CA PRO A 99 3.03 -11.41 -15.64
C PRO A 99 3.70 -10.11 -16.11
N GLN A 100 4.93 -9.88 -15.65
CA GLN A 100 5.76 -8.78 -16.16
C GLN A 100 6.10 -9.03 -17.65
N LEU A 101 6.07 -7.96 -18.44
CA LEU A 101 6.34 -7.99 -19.89
C LEU A 101 7.84 -7.93 -20.20
N GLY A 102 8.66 -7.42 -19.29
CA GLY A 102 10.10 -7.35 -19.40
C GLY A 102 10.78 -7.22 -18.02
N PRO A 103 12.13 -7.14 -18.00
CA PRO A 103 12.89 -6.95 -16.77
C PRO A 103 12.46 -5.67 -16.05
N PHE A 104 12.61 -5.66 -14.72
CA PHE A 104 12.29 -4.49 -13.90
C PHE A 104 13.34 -4.29 -12.82
N THR A 105 13.94 -3.10 -12.82
CA THR A 105 14.89 -2.63 -11.81
C THR A 105 14.29 -1.43 -11.08
N LYS A 106 14.35 -1.42 -9.76
CA LYS A 106 13.92 -0.30 -8.91
C LYS A 106 14.86 0.90 -9.10
N GLU A 107 14.45 2.05 -8.61
CA GLU A 107 15.19 3.31 -8.73
C GLU A 107 16.55 3.29 -8.01
N ASP A 108 16.68 2.47 -6.97
CA ASP A 108 17.92 2.24 -6.21
C ASP A 108 18.85 1.19 -6.86
N GLY A 109 18.47 0.64 -8.01
CA GLY A 109 19.25 -0.36 -8.75
C GLY A 109 18.95 -1.81 -8.38
N GLU A 110 18.07 -2.06 -7.41
CA GLU A 110 17.67 -3.42 -7.05
C GLU A 110 16.87 -4.07 -8.21
N VAL A 111 17.34 -5.21 -8.69
CA VAL A 111 16.65 -5.96 -9.75
C VAL A 111 15.54 -6.79 -9.13
N VAL A 112 14.30 -6.58 -9.57
CA VAL A 112 13.11 -7.32 -9.09
C VAL A 112 12.73 -8.42 -10.07
N VAL A 113 12.84 -8.13 -11.37
CA VAL A 113 12.54 -9.08 -12.44
C VAL A 113 13.69 -9.11 -13.44
N ASP A 114 14.22 -10.30 -13.71
CA ASP A 114 15.36 -10.51 -14.60
C ASP A 114 14.98 -10.46 -16.09
N ALA A 115 15.98 -10.61 -16.97
CA ALA A 115 15.78 -10.62 -18.42
C ALA A 115 14.95 -11.82 -18.92
N GLN A 116 14.91 -12.91 -18.14
CA GLN A 116 14.10 -14.09 -18.38
C GLN A 116 12.66 -13.94 -17.83
N ARG A 117 12.35 -12.79 -17.22
CA ARG A 117 11.08 -12.43 -16.59
C ARG A 117 10.77 -13.23 -15.31
N HIS A 118 11.80 -13.77 -14.66
CA HIS A 118 11.66 -14.36 -13.33
C HIS A 118 11.76 -13.28 -12.26
N ARG A 119 10.98 -13.46 -11.19
CA ARG A 119 11.11 -12.66 -9.97
C ARG A 119 12.38 -13.11 -9.23
N VAL A 120 13.25 -12.15 -8.90
CA VAL A 120 14.54 -12.41 -8.23
C VAL A 120 14.70 -11.71 -6.88
N ALA A 121 13.69 -10.91 -6.48
CA ALA A 121 13.56 -10.28 -5.17
C ALA A 121 12.14 -10.51 -4.60
#